data_AF-A0A6G0XEB4-F1
#
_entry.id   AF-A0A6G0XEB4-F1
#
_cell.length_a   1.000
_cell.length_b   1.000
_cell.length_c   1.000
_cell.angle_alpha   90.00
_cell.angle_beta   90.00
_cell.angle_gamma   90.00
#
_symmetry.space_group_name_H-M   'P 1'
#
loop_
_entity.id
_entity.type
_entity.pdbx_description
1 polymer ?
#
loop_
_entity_poly.entity_id
_entity_poly.type
_entity_poly.pdbx_seq_one_letter_code
_entity_poly.pdbx_strand_id
1 'polypeptide(L)'
;MLGSSVTWEKVSHLSVQDEVQMQILNEQGALTDAKQLTKRNAQGIDLDQGRNAAGVLRITLLSAEDLNLDGILDLAAQTRVVGTLSIASTAIEKAKTNIRQGKTDPTPVDSVTKRCFWNKDANSTVTFTSIKTKSPSATLTLHHPSPLVADVFIGTCKIDVTDDLLDQQEKSVWIPLSGPPGHTNPNTFYGRVHVSVRFEYDLVARLERRVVELEAKKARIDADARVFQQTAPLVNSEVRHPAAFGQAALSAGLYIPGHRFNPSQFHPAAVARTPLADGTKVVTPFGRGTVVTFREATRMYVVLMEASPGQTKRTTTAYLREDCVEDEPELPRLRPGVAVTTPYGPGEIVEVRRDVIVVKSSFGIMYMQPSDVTMAEGITAKNMTNKERIDAAVTNSTEGNASFKADALDDAISSYLTSLEFLKFVDQDTATHKEKAIVLQTMIRCHLNLAACKLKLGAHADAWTACTNAISIIQAIADARTGKVAAWMGRLGMTESQIFNEWPSKARFRRATALLAMGNDAEAKQDLMVAVKLMPKDKACRQLLETVTKRMALEKEKEKLRWGGFLVNEGNTKTTKQESKKQVVAQSTKGAKAIVPKKDGSWYQNTTVVAAVSVAVAGAAVLLLSGLSKRNK
;
A
#
# COMPACT_ATOMS: atom_id res chain seq x y z
N MET A 1 -5.83 4.45 -5.24
CA MET A 1 -5.42 4.92 -3.90
C MET A 1 -4.05 4.32 -3.62
N LEU A 2 -3.01 5.12 -3.51
CA LEU A 2 -1.65 4.71 -3.12
C LEU A 2 -1.12 5.78 -2.16
N GLY A 3 -0.57 5.36 -1.03
CA GLY A 3 -0.36 6.22 0.14
C GLY A 3 0.84 7.16 0.02
N SER A 4 0.64 8.41 0.41
CA SER A 4 1.69 9.41 0.62
C SER A 4 2.45 9.15 1.94
N SER A 5 3.33 8.14 1.93
CA SER A 5 4.36 8.01 2.96
C SER A 5 5.50 8.99 2.66
N VAL A 6 5.73 9.98 3.54
CA VAL A 6 6.99 10.70 3.84
C VAL A 6 6.72 12.03 4.59
N THR A 7 5.51 12.60 4.50
CA THR A 7 5.07 13.63 5.45
C THR A 7 4.41 12.96 6.66
N TRP A 8 4.93 13.23 7.86
CA TRP A 8 4.16 13.08 9.10
C TRP A 8 3.09 14.19 9.15
N GLU A 9 2.08 14.08 8.28
CA GLU A 9 0.81 14.71 8.59
C GLU A 9 0.33 14.14 9.93
N LYS A 10 -0.42 14.96 10.69
CA LYS A 10 -1.49 14.39 11.52
C LYS A 10 -2.53 13.80 10.56
N VAL A 11 -2.21 12.64 9.99
CA VAL A 11 -3.22 11.72 9.48
C VAL A 11 -4.20 11.58 10.63
N SER A 12 -5.47 11.91 10.42
CA SER A 12 -6.51 11.70 11.41
C SER A 12 -6.87 10.21 11.47
N HIS A 13 -5.87 9.38 11.78
CA HIS A 13 -6.13 8.08 12.37
C HIS A 13 -6.81 8.34 13.71
N LEU A 14 -7.80 7.51 14.05
CA LEU A 14 -8.32 7.47 15.41
C LEU A 14 -7.14 7.27 16.36
N SER A 15 -7.13 7.93 17.51
CA SER A 15 -6.10 7.61 18.49
C SER A 15 -6.27 6.15 18.92
N VAL A 16 -5.19 5.51 19.39
CA VAL A 16 -5.28 4.11 19.89
C VAL A 16 -6.33 3.96 21.01
N GLN A 17 -6.62 5.05 21.74
CA GLN A 17 -7.72 5.13 22.70
C GLN A 17 -9.09 5.14 22.01
N ASP A 18 -9.28 5.95 20.96
CA ASP A 18 -10.52 6.00 20.18
C ASP A 18 -10.79 4.69 19.43
N GLU A 19 -9.76 4.04 18.88
CA GLU A 19 -9.89 2.74 18.21
C GLU A 19 -10.41 1.67 19.17
N VAL A 20 -9.84 1.58 20.37
CA VAL A 20 -10.31 0.65 21.41
C VAL A 20 -11.69 1.06 21.92
N GLN A 21 -12.00 2.35 22.05
CA GLN A 21 -13.33 2.83 22.42
C GLN A 21 -14.39 2.45 21.37
N MET A 22 -14.08 2.55 20.08
CA MET A 22 -14.95 2.11 18.98
C MET A 22 -15.14 0.59 18.98
N GLN A 23 -14.08 -0.18 19.28
CA GLN A 23 -14.20 -1.64 19.47
C GLN A 23 -15.13 -1.97 20.64
N ILE A 24 -15.00 -1.30 21.79
CA ILE A 24 -15.89 -1.47 22.94
C ILE A 24 -17.34 -1.17 22.56
N LEU A 25 -17.61 -0.04 21.89
CA LEU A 25 -18.98 0.33 21.48
C LEU A 25 -19.59 -0.70 20.51
N ASN A 26 -18.80 -1.23 19.57
CA ASN A 26 -19.25 -2.25 18.62
C ASN A 26 -19.57 -3.58 19.32
N GLU A 27 -18.70 -4.05 20.22
CA GLU A 27 -18.92 -5.29 21.00
C GLU A 27 -20.07 -5.12 22.01
N GLN A 28 -20.26 -3.93 22.60
CA GLN A 28 -21.41 -3.60 23.45
C GLN A 28 -22.73 -3.58 22.65
N GLY A 29 -22.73 -3.06 21.42
CA GLY A 29 -23.89 -3.13 20.52
C GLY A 29 -24.23 -4.57 20.13
N ALA A 30 -23.22 -5.35 19.73
CA ALA A 30 -23.39 -6.78 19.47
C ALA A 30 -23.91 -7.54 20.71
N LEU A 31 -23.49 -7.15 21.91
CA LEU A 31 -23.96 -7.71 23.17
C LEU A 31 -25.43 -7.36 23.47
N THR A 32 -25.87 -6.13 23.19
CA THR A 32 -27.29 -5.76 23.35
C THR A 32 -28.18 -6.51 22.37
N ASP A 33 -27.74 -6.66 21.11
CA ASP A 33 -28.48 -7.38 20.08
C ASP A 33 -28.54 -8.88 20.39
N ALA A 34 -27.41 -9.48 20.81
CA ALA A 34 -27.35 -10.86 21.26
C ALA A 34 -28.29 -11.11 22.44
N LYS A 35 -28.29 -10.24 23.47
CA LYS A 35 -29.20 -10.38 24.63
C LYS A 35 -30.68 -10.31 24.27
N GLN A 36 -31.06 -9.63 23.18
CA GLN A 36 -32.45 -9.61 22.69
C GLN A 36 -32.81 -10.82 21.83
N LEU A 37 -31.86 -11.33 21.03
CA LEU A 37 -32.12 -12.35 20.00
C LEU A 37 -31.83 -13.78 20.45
N THR A 38 -30.87 -14.01 21.36
CA THR A 38 -30.45 -15.36 21.74
C THR A 38 -31.54 -16.10 22.52
N LYS A 39 -31.93 -17.26 22.01
CA LYS A 39 -32.72 -18.27 22.73
C LYS A 39 -31.81 -19.47 23.01
N ARG A 40 -31.95 -20.10 24.17
CA ARG A 40 -31.12 -21.24 24.59
C ARG A 40 -31.92 -22.53 24.62
N ASN A 41 -31.25 -23.64 24.32
CA ASN A 41 -31.81 -24.97 24.52
C ASN A 41 -31.75 -25.40 26.00
N ALA A 42 -32.35 -26.55 26.33
CA ALA A 42 -32.37 -27.08 27.71
C ALA A 42 -30.96 -27.43 28.29
N GLN A 43 -29.93 -27.48 27.46
CA GLN A 43 -28.52 -27.68 27.86
C GLN A 43 -27.78 -26.34 28.05
N GLY A 44 -28.44 -25.20 27.78
CA GLY A 44 -27.84 -23.87 27.87
C GLY A 44 -26.84 -23.58 26.74
N ILE A 45 -27.13 -24.05 25.53
CA ILE A 45 -26.44 -23.69 24.27
C ILE A 45 -27.38 -22.80 23.45
N ASP A 46 -26.83 -21.78 22.80
CA ASP A 46 -27.60 -20.86 21.95
C ASP A 46 -28.23 -21.57 20.73
N LEU A 47 -29.35 -21.04 20.24
CA LEU A 47 -30.11 -21.55 19.11
C LEU A 47 -30.01 -20.60 17.91
N ASP A 48 -29.53 -21.11 16.77
CA ASP A 48 -29.61 -20.42 15.49
C ASP A 48 -31.06 -20.44 14.96
N GLN A 49 -31.54 -19.26 14.57
CA GLN A 49 -32.92 -18.95 14.17
C GLN A 49 -34.01 -19.53 15.12
N GLY A 50 -33.66 -19.78 16.39
CA GLY A 50 -34.55 -20.35 17.40
C GLY A 50 -34.98 -21.81 17.17
N ARG A 51 -34.28 -22.58 16.31
CA ARG A 51 -34.64 -23.98 16.01
C ARG A 51 -33.49 -24.97 16.19
N ASN A 52 -32.30 -24.62 15.72
CA ASN A 52 -31.14 -25.51 15.67
C ASN A 52 -30.10 -25.04 16.69
N ALA A 53 -29.43 -25.95 17.39
CA ALA A 53 -28.30 -25.58 18.24
C ALA A 53 -27.18 -24.90 17.43
N ALA A 54 -26.57 -23.86 18.00
CA ALA A 54 -25.52 -23.06 17.37
C ALA A 54 -24.10 -23.41 17.87
N GLY A 55 -23.94 -24.46 18.68
CA GLY A 55 -22.64 -24.85 19.24
C GLY A 55 -21.62 -25.22 18.17
N VAL A 56 -20.39 -24.71 18.30
CA VAL A 56 -19.26 -24.91 17.38
C VAL A 56 -18.06 -25.47 18.12
N LEU A 57 -17.60 -26.67 17.74
CA LEU A 57 -16.36 -27.26 18.24
C LEU A 57 -15.29 -27.19 17.15
N ARG A 58 -14.16 -26.57 17.46
CA ARG A 58 -12.97 -26.53 16.60
C ARG A 58 -11.90 -27.41 17.21
N ILE A 59 -11.34 -28.28 16.39
CA ILE A 59 -10.25 -29.19 16.76
C ILE A 59 -9.13 -29.01 15.72
N THR A 60 -7.97 -28.54 16.18
CA THR A 60 -6.79 -28.31 15.35
C THR A 60 -5.70 -29.30 15.74
N LEU A 61 -5.22 -30.10 14.78
CA LEU A 61 -4.03 -30.93 15.01
C LEU A 61 -2.79 -30.03 14.91
N LEU A 62 -1.87 -30.16 15.87
CA LEU A 62 -0.64 -29.36 15.92
C LEU A 62 0.58 -30.20 15.60
N SER A 63 0.77 -31.29 16.34
CA SER A 63 1.90 -32.20 16.18
C SER A 63 1.57 -33.58 16.71
N ALA A 64 2.31 -34.60 16.28
CA ALA A 64 2.33 -35.90 16.94
C ALA A 64 3.77 -36.36 17.12
N GLU A 65 4.00 -37.13 18.19
CA GLU A 65 5.31 -37.63 18.60
C GLU A 65 5.26 -39.12 18.90
N ASP A 66 6.41 -39.77 18.70
CA ASP A 66 6.65 -41.18 19.02
C ASP A 66 5.65 -42.13 18.34
N LEU A 67 5.25 -41.80 17.10
CA LEU A 67 4.26 -42.54 16.35
C LEU A 67 4.71 -43.98 16.07
N ASN A 68 3.80 -44.94 16.25
CA ASN A 68 4.02 -46.30 15.79
C ASN A 68 3.86 -46.37 14.25
N LEU A 69 4.95 -46.69 13.55
CA LEU A 69 5.00 -46.81 12.09
C LEU A 69 5.19 -48.28 11.64
N ASP A 70 5.13 -49.23 12.59
CA ASP A 70 5.38 -50.64 12.33
C ASP A 70 4.29 -51.21 11.40
N GLY A 71 4.70 -51.82 10.28
CA GLY A 71 3.80 -52.35 9.25
C GLY A 71 3.48 -51.38 8.11
N ILE A 72 3.99 -50.15 8.10
CA ILE A 72 3.89 -49.26 6.94
C ILE A 72 4.88 -49.70 5.86
N LEU A 73 4.37 -50.23 4.74
CA LEU A 73 5.16 -50.66 3.58
C LEU A 73 5.18 -49.55 2.51
N ASP A 74 6.03 -48.53 2.71
CA ASP A 74 6.11 -47.37 1.82
C ASP A 74 7.26 -47.47 0.80
N LEU A 75 6.91 -47.73 -0.46
CA LEU A 75 7.84 -47.83 -1.59
C LEU A 75 8.39 -46.47 -2.06
N ALA A 76 7.79 -45.35 -1.63
CA ALA A 76 8.18 -44.00 -2.02
C ALA A 76 9.10 -43.29 -1.01
N ALA A 77 9.42 -43.96 0.11
CA ALA A 77 10.25 -43.44 1.20
C ALA A 77 9.77 -42.09 1.81
N GLN A 78 8.47 -41.81 1.77
CA GLN A 78 7.87 -40.58 2.31
C GLN A 78 6.58 -40.88 3.07
N THR A 79 6.73 -41.37 4.30
CA THR A 79 5.58 -41.71 5.15
C THR A 79 4.77 -40.45 5.48
N ARG A 80 3.49 -40.43 5.09
CA ARG A 80 2.55 -39.33 5.36
C ARG A 80 1.48 -39.75 6.35
N VAL A 81 0.98 -38.82 7.16
CA VAL A 81 -0.10 -39.06 8.13
C VAL A 81 -1.26 -38.13 7.86
N VAL A 82 -2.46 -38.70 7.87
CA VAL A 82 -3.74 -38.01 7.77
C VAL A 82 -4.50 -38.24 9.08
N GLY A 83 -4.93 -37.16 9.72
CA GLY A 83 -5.85 -37.21 10.84
C GLY A 83 -7.30 -37.20 10.33
N THR A 84 -8.09 -38.18 10.74
CA THR A 84 -9.54 -38.21 10.52
C THR A 84 -10.23 -37.93 11.85
N LEU A 85 -10.96 -36.83 11.94
CA LEU A 85 -11.77 -36.47 13.11
C LEU A 85 -13.23 -36.80 12.83
N SER A 86 -13.89 -37.52 13.74
CA SER A 86 -15.31 -37.86 13.67
C SER A 86 -16.03 -37.48 14.95
N ILE A 87 -17.23 -36.91 14.86
CA ILE A 87 -18.03 -36.51 16.04
C ILE A 87 -19.19 -37.49 16.25
N ALA A 88 -19.52 -37.77 17.52
CA ALA A 88 -20.63 -38.65 17.86
C ALA A 88 -21.96 -38.14 17.28
N SER A 89 -22.74 -39.01 16.63
CA SER A 89 -24.03 -38.67 16.03
C SER A 89 -25.09 -38.25 17.07
N THR A 90 -24.85 -38.58 18.35
CA THR A 90 -25.61 -38.15 19.51
C THR A 90 -25.36 -36.69 19.90
N ALA A 91 -24.18 -36.12 19.60
CA ALA A 91 -23.79 -34.76 19.99
C ALA A 91 -24.17 -33.68 18.96
N ILE A 92 -24.30 -34.05 17.68
CA ILE A 92 -24.63 -33.13 16.57
C ILE A 92 -26.12 -33.22 16.17
N GLU A 93 -26.64 -32.19 15.51
CA GLU A 93 -28.00 -32.21 14.95
C GLU A 93 -28.11 -33.00 13.64
N LYS A 94 -29.34 -33.49 13.36
CA LYS A 94 -29.67 -34.28 12.16
C LYS A 94 -29.96 -33.38 10.95
N ALA A 95 -28.93 -32.70 10.43
CA ALA A 95 -28.99 -31.99 9.15
C ALA A 95 -28.03 -32.61 8.12
N LYS A 96 -28.42 -32.58 6.83
CA LYS A 96 -27.56 -33.04 5.71
C LYS A 96 -26.34 -32.15 5.47
N THR A 97 -26.38 -30.91 5.94
CA THR A 97 -25.32 -29.89 5.79
C THR A 97 -24.19 -30.01 6.82
N ASN A 98 -24.40 -30.77 7.90
CA ASN A 98 -23.46 -30.81 9.02
C ASN A 98 -22.35 -31.82 8.77
N ILE A 99 -21.09 -31.34 8.76
CA ILE A 99 -19.91 -32.19 8.66
C ILE A 99 -19.86 -33.09 9.90
N ARG A 100 -19.88 -34.42 9.69
CA ARG A 100 -19.76 -35.43 10.77
C ARG A 100 -18.35 -36.00 10.90
N GLN A 101 -17.55 -35.84 9.84
CA GLN A 101 -16.20 -36.36 9.72
C GLN A 101 -15.39 -35.41 8.86
N GLY A 102 -14.23 -34.98 9.35
CA GLY A 102 -13.26 -34.18 8.62
C GLY A 102 -11.92 -34.91 8.52
N LYS A 103 -11.18 -34.66 7.44
CA LYS A 103 -9.79 -35.12 7.28
C LYS A 103 -8.86 -33.91 7.26
N THR A 104 -7.67 -34.04 7.84
CA THR A 104 -6.59 -33.05 7.69
C THR A 104 -5.77 -33.30 6.43
N ASP A 105 -4.93 -32.35 6.03
CA ASP A 105 -3.98 -32.57 4.93
C ASP A 105 -2.95 -33.69 5.26
N PRO A 106 -2.44 -34.41 4.24
CA PRO A 106 -1.41 -35.45 4.41
C PRO A 106 -0.04 -34.86 4.73
N THR A 107 0.32 -34.87 6.01
CA THR A 107 1.57 -34.30 6.56
C THR A 107 2.69 -35.33 6.54
N PRO A 108 3.91 -35.02 6.06
CA PRO A 108 5.05 -35.94 6.13
C PRO A 108 5.50 -36.18 7.57
N VAL A 109 5.92 -37.40 7.86
CA VAL A 109 6.56 -37.80 9.13
C VAL A 109 8.06 -37.87 8.92
N ASP A 110 8.84 -37.35 9.86
CA ASP A 110 10.27 -37.63 9.93
C ASP A 110 10.48 -39.07 10.41
N SER A 111 11.08 -39.92 9.56
CA SER A 111 11.33 -41.33 9.83
C SER A 111 12.35 -41.55 10.96
N VAL A 112 13.21 -40.57 11.26
CA VAL A 112 14.22 -40.66 12.33
C VAL A 112 13.62 -40.29 13.68
N THR A 113 12.93 -39.15 13.79
CA THR A 113 12.34 -38.72 15.07
C THR A 113 10.95 -39.26 15.35
N LYS A 114 10.28 -39.89 14.35
CA LYS A 114 8.88 -40.35 14.41
C LYS A 114 7.88 -39.23 14.77
N ARG A 115 8.17 -38.00 14.34
CA ARG A 115 7.37 -36.80 14.59
C ARG A 115 6.75 -36.25 13.32
N CYS A 116 5.60 -35.60 13.46
CA CYS A 116 5.01 -34.77 12.42
C CYS A 116 4.42 -33.48 12.99
N PHE A 117 4.37 -32.44 12.15
CA PHE A 117 3.85 -31.11 12.48
C PHE A 117 2.88 -30.67 11.40
N TRP A 118 1.63 -30.42 11.80
CA TRP A 118 0.66 -29.81 10.91
C TRP A 118 0.89 -28.30 10.90
N ASN A 119 0.92 -27.67 9.72
CA ASN A 119 0.94 -26.22 9.65
C ASN A 119 -0.39 -25.67 10.17
N LYS A 120 -0.39 -24.51 10.84
CA LYS A 120 -1.59 -23.85 11.39
C LYS A 120 -2.45 -23.17 10.30
N ASP A 121 -2.64 -23.85 9.17
CA ASP A 121 -3.51 -23.44 8.08
C ASP A 121 -4.91 -24.03 8.26
N ALA A 122 -5.89 -23.51 7.50
CA ALA A 122 -7.30 -23.91 7.59
C ALA A 122 -7.53 -25.44 7.51
N ASN A 123 -6.70 -26.16 6.75
CA ASN A 123 -6.83 -27.60 6.52
C ASN A 123 -6.31 -28.48 7.68
N SER A 124 -5.69 -27.90 8.71
CA SER A 124 -5.33 -28.58 9.97
C SER A 124 -6.48 -28.58 10.99
N THR A 125 -7.50 -27.76 10.77
CA THR A 125 -8.57 -27.46 11.73
C THR A 125 -9.90 -28.00 11.23
N VAL A 126 -10.45 -28.99 11.93
CA VAL A 126 -11.80 -29.49 11.66
C VAL A 126 -12.78 -28.74 12.56
N THR A 127 -13.81 -28.14 11.93
CA THR A 127 -14.87 -27.42 12.62
C THR A 127 -16.19 -28.19 12.51
N PHE A 128 -16.76 -28.55 13.66
CA PHE A 128 -18.06 -29.17 13.78
C PHE A 128 -19.10 -28.14 14.22
N THR A 129 -20.12 -27.89 13.39
CA THR A 129 -21.21 -26.96 13.66
C THR A 129 -22.46 -27.69 14.14
N SER A 130 -23.36 -26.94 14.79
CA SER A 130 -24.65 -27.42 15.30
C SER A 130 -24.55 -28.56 16.32
N ILE A 131 -23.71 -28.35 17.32
CA ILE A 131 -23.58 -29.20 18.50
C ILE A 131 -24.63 -28.80 19.53
N LYS A 132 -25.34 -29.81 20.06
CA LYS A 132 -26.51 -29.62 20.94
C LYS A 132 -26.27 -30.04 22.40
N THR A 133 -25.08 -30.56 22.72
CA THR A 133 -24.67 -31.04 24.06
C THR A 133 -23.42 -30.31 24.53
N LYS A 134 -23.26 -30.08 25.83
CA LYS A 134 -22.04 -29.45 26.40
C LYS A 134 -20.84 -30.39 26.51
N SER A 135 -21.06 -31.69 26.45
CA SER A 135 -20.03 -32.74 26.47
C SER A 135 -19.97 -33.51 25.13
N PRO A 136 -19.70 -32.84 23.98
CA PRO A 136 -19.47 -33.56 22.73
C PRO A 136 -18.18 -34.38 22.81
N SER A 137 -18.25 -35.62 22.34
CA SER A 137 -17.09 -36.49 22.15
C SER A 137 -16.74 -36.60 20.68
N ALA A 138 -15.46 -36.39 20.37
CA ALA A 138 -14.88 -36.60 19.04
C ALA A 138 -13.85 -37.73 19.11
N THR A 139 -13.72 -38.50 18.03
CA THR A 139 -12.67 -39.53 17.87
C THR A 139 -11.73 -39.11 16.76
N LEU A 140 -10.44 -39.01 17.07
CA LEU A 140 -9.35 -38.80 16.13
C LEU A 140 -8.75 -40.16 15.75
N THR A 141 -8.62 -40.43 14.46
CA THR A 141 -7.89 -41.59 13.93
C THR A 141 -6.77 -41.14 13.00
N LEU A 142 -5.54 -41.53 13.32
CA LEU A 142 -4.37 -41.33 12.47
C LEU A 142 -4.20 -42.55 11.55
N HIS A 143 -4.00 -42.29 10.26
CA HIS A 143 -3.74 -43.31 9.25
C HIS A 143 -2.72 -42.81 8.22
N HIS A 144 -1.97 -43.73 7.65
CA HIS A 144 -1.11 -43.50 6.50
C HIS A 144 -1.87 -43.87 5.21
N PRO A 145 -2.11 -42.92 4.29
CA PRO A 145 -2.78 -43.23 3.02
C PRO A 145 -1.82 -43.97 2.09
N SER A 146 -2.12 -45.23 1.79
CA SER A 146 -1.31 -46.06 0.89
C SER A 146 -1.89 -46.03 -0.54
N PRO A 147 -1.07 -45.90 -1.60
CA PRO A 147 -1.53 -45.95 -2.98
C PRO A 147 -1.78 -47.37 -3.50
N LEU A 148 -1.36 -48.42 -2.77
CA LEU A 148 -1.40 -49.82 -3.22
C LEU A 148 -2.21 -50.76 -2.31
N VAL A 149 -2.42 -50.38 -1.06
CA VAL A 149 -3.09 -51.18 -0.02
C VAL A 149 -4.13 -50.30 0.68
N ALA A 150 -5.02 -50.88 1.48
CA ALA A 150 -5.88 -50.11 2.38
C ALA A 150 -5.04 -49.21 3.33
N ASP A 151 -5.62 -48.07 3.71
CA ASP A 151 -5.01 -47.10 4.64
C ASP A 151 -4.48 -47.78 5.91
N VAL A 152 -3.20 -47.58 6.23
CA VAL A 152 -2.56 -48.24 7.37
C VAL A 152 -2.89 -47.46 8.65
N PHE A 153 -3.49 -48.14 9.62
CA PHE A 153 -3.85 -47.56 10.92
C PHE A 153 -2.59 -47.29 11.77
N ILE A 154 -2.51 -46.10 12.36
CA ILE A 154 -1.40 -45.69 13.25
C ILE A 154 -1.87 -45.61 14.70
N GLY A 155 -3.03 -44.98 14.95
CA GLY A 155 -3.53 -44.81 16.30
C GLY A 155 -4.88 -44.10 16.35
N THR A 156 -5.60 -44.26 17.46
CA THR A 156 -6.88 -43.58 17.74
C THR A 156 -6.87 -42.94 19.11
N CYS A 157 -7.51 -41.79 19.27
CA CYS A 157 -7.81 -41.23 20.59
C CYS A 157 -9.20 -40.59 20.64
N LYS A 158 -9.78 -40.58 21.83
CA LYS A 158 -11.01 -39.84 22.12
C LYS A 158 -10.66 -38.46 22.66
N ILE A 159 -11.40 -37.48 22.20
CA ILE A 159 -11.31 -36.07 22.59
C ILE A 159 -12.69 -35.73 23.17
N ASP A 160 -12.78 -35.82 24.49
CA ASP A 160 -13.98 -35.46 25.24
C ASP A 160 -13.84 -34.03 25.75
N VAL A 161 -14.87 -33.19 25.54
CA VAL A 161 -14.90 -31.83 26.09
C VAL A 161 -15.15 -31.91 27.60
N THR A 162 -14.10 -31.65 28.38
CA THR A 162 -14.12 -31.54 29.84
C THR A 162 -14.69 -30.20 30.30
N ASP A 163 -15.06 -30.09 31.59
CA ASP A 163 -15.59 -28.85 32.17
C ASP A 163 -14.64 -27.66 31.99
N ASP A 164 -13.32 -27.89 31.98
CA ASP A 164 -12.31 -26.87 31.70
C ASP A 164 -12.50 -26.19 30.33
N LEU A 165 -13.00 -26.91 29.32
CA LEU A 165 -13.21 -26.38 27.96
C LEU A 165 -14.52 -25.59 27.83
N LEU A 166 -15.36 -25.54 28.88
CA LEU A 166 -16.58 -24.73 28.92
C LEU A 166 -16.30 -23.23 29.14
N ASP A 167 -15.05 -22.83 29.40
CA ASP A 167 -14.66 -21.43 29.33
C ASP A 167 -14.68 -20.87 27.90
N GLN A 168 -14.87 -21.70 26.87
CA GLN A 168 -14.88 -21.31 25.45
C GLN A 168 -13.56 -20.69 24.96
N GLN A 169 -12.46 -20.86 25.69
CA GLN A 169 -11.12 -20.50 25.24
C GLN A 169 -10.49 -21.64 24.44
N GLU A 170 -9.38 -21.35 23.77
CA GLU A 170 -8.59 -22.36 23.07
C GLU A 170 -7.58 -22.99 24.04
N LYS A 171 -7.63 -24.31 24.20
CA LYS A 171 -6.70 -25.05 25.06
C LYS A 171 -6.00 -26.15 24.26
N SER A 172 -4.68 -26.24 24.42
CA SER A 172 -3.83 -27.23 23.77
C SER A 172 -3.47 -28.35 24.75
N VAL A 173 -3.76 -29.60 24.39
CA VAL A 173 -3.59 -30.78 25.25
C VAL A 173 -2.86 -31.89 24.50
N TRP A 174 -2.00 -32.62 25.20
CA TRP A 174 -1.38 -33.85 24.70
C TRP A 174 -2.22 -35.06 25.09
N ILE A 175 -2.63 -35.85 24.10
CA ILE A 175 -3.51 -37.02 24.28
C ILE A 175 -2.76 -38.28 23.77
N PRO A 176 -2.65 -39.35 24.58
CA PRO A 176 -2.01 -40.59 24.14
C PRO A 176 -2.86 -41.31 23.08
N LEU A 177 -2.18 -41.95 22.12
CA LEU A 177 -2.82 -42.78 21.11
C LEU A 177 -3.03 -44.21 21.64
N SER A 178 -4.14 -44.79 21.25
CA SER A 178 -4.52 -46.19 21.50
C SER A 178 -4.45 -47.00 20.20
N GLY A 179 -4.29 -48.31 20.35
CA GLY A 179 -4.32 -49.26 19.24
C GLY A 179 -5.70 -49.42 18.59
N PRO A 180 -5.84 -50.33 17.61
CA PRO A 180 -7.09 -50.56 16.91
C PRO A 180 -8.23 -50.93 17.87
N PRO A 181 -9.47 -50.44 17.65
CA PRO A 181 -10.60 -50.77 18.52
C PRO A 181 -10.81 -52.30 18.56
N GLY A 182 -10.77 -52.86 19.77
CA GLY A 182 -10.88 -54.32 20.01
C GLY A 182 -9.55 -55.08 20.07
N HIS A 183 -8.41 -54.45 19.77
CA HIS A 183 -7.08 -55.06 19.88
C HIS A 183 -6.20 -54.28 20.88
N THR A 184 -6.36 -54.59 22.17
CA THR A 184 -5.56 -53.98 23.24
C THR A 184 -4.35 -54.85 23.57
N ASN A 185 -3.21 -54.60 22.92
CA ASN A 185 -1.93 -55.16 23.34
C ASN A 185 -1.24 -54.18 24.30
N PRO A 186 -1.16 -54.46 25.62
CA PRO A 186 -0.70 -53.48 26.61
C PRO A 186 0.78 -53.11 26.49
N ASN A 187 1.56 -53.87 25.70
CA ASN A 187 3.00 -53.67 25.53
C ASN A 187 3.35 -52.84 24.28
N THR A 188 2.37 -52.29 23.56
CA THR A 188 2.58 -51.51 22.33
C THR A 188 2.20 -50.05 22.56
N PHE A 189 3.20 -49.16 22.48
CA PHE A 189 3.00 -47.72 22.56
C PHE A 189 2.71 -47.14 21.16
N TYR A 190 1.61 -46.39 21.01
CA TYR A 190 1.16 -45.86 19.71
C TYR A 190 1.52 -44.37 19.51
N GLY A 191 2.23 -43.75 20.45
CA GLY A 191 2.59 -42.34 20.42
C GLY A 191 1.60 -41.41 21.11
N ARG A 192 1.76 -40.10 20.90
CA ARG A 192 0.89 -39.05 21.45
C ARG A 192 0.63 -37.94 20.43
N VAL A 193 -0.54 -37.30 20.52
CA VAL A 193 -0.93 -36.18 19.65
C VAL A 193 -1.16 -34.92 20.47
N HIS A 194 -0.67 -33.80 19.97
CA HIS A 194 -0.94 -32.47 20.47
C HIS A 194 -2.10 -31.85 19.68
N VAL A 195 -3.18 -31.51 20.39
CA VAL A 195 -4.42 -31.02 19.80
C VAL A 195 -4.83 -29.72 20.47
N SER A 196 -5.18 -28.71 19.68
CA SER A 196 -5.87 -27.50 20.15
C SER A 196 -7.38 -27.71 20.06
N VAL A 197 -8.11 -27.48 21.15
CA VAL A 197 -9.57 -27.62 21.21
C VAL A 197 -10.19 -26.31 21.69
N ARG A 198 -11.28 -25.89 21.03
CA ARG A 198 -12.10 -24.75 21.42
C ARG A 198 -13.57 -25.06 21.18
N PHE A 199 -14.40 -24.91 22.22
CA PHE A 199 -15.84 -25.14 22.14
C PHE A 199 -16.61 -23.85 22.39
N GLU A 200 -17.35 -23.37 21.40
CA GLU A 200 -18.15 -22.15 21.48
C GLU A 200 -19.63 -22.51 21.58
N TYR A 201 -20.34 -22.03 22.59
CA TYR A 201 -21.74 -22.40 22.86
C TYR A 201 -22.64 -21.29 23.41
N ASP A 202 -22.05 -20.22 23.95
CA ASP A 202 -22.76 -19.06 24.53
C ASP A 202 -22.09 -17.77 24.05
N LEU A 203 -22.75 -17.13 23.07
CA LEU A 203 -22.36 -15.88 22.44
C LEU A 203 -22.35 -14.72 23.42
N VAL A 204 -23.35 -14.64 24.31
CA VAL A 204 -23.49 -13.55 25.28
C VAL A 204 -22.31 -13.58 26.27
N ALA A 205 -22.03 -14.73 26.86
CA ALA A 205 -20.91 -14.88 27.80
C ALA A 205 -19.53 -14.64 27.13
N ARG A 206 -19.41 -14.86 25.81
CA ARG A 206 -18.20 -14.55 25.05
C ARG A 206 -18.06 -13.04 24.78
N LEU A 207 -19.15 -12.38 24.39
CA LEU A 207 -19.18 -10.92 24.17
C LEU A 207 -18.94 -10.15 25.47
N GLU A 208 -19.54 -10.56 26.59
CA GLU A 208 -19.30 -9.95 27.91
C GLU A 208 -17.81 -10.01 28.30
N ARG A 209 -17.18 -11.18 28.15
CA ARG A 209 -15.73 -11.32 28.40
C ARG A 209 -14.90 -10.48 27.43
N ARG A 210 -15.31 -10.36 26.16
CA ARG A 210 -14.61 -9.54 25.17
C ARG A 210 -14.68 -8.05 25.50
N VAL A 211 -15.82 -7.56 25.98
CA VAL A 211 -15.98 -6.20 26.49
C VAL A 211 -15.05 -5.97 27.69
N VAL A 212 -15.03 -6.87 28.67
CA VAL A 212 -14.13 -6.77 29.85
C VAL A 212 -12.64 -6.78 29.45
N GLU A 213 -12.23 -7.63 28.50
CA GLU A 213 -10.87 -7.63 27.95
C GLU A 213 -10.50 -6.28 27.30
N LEU A 214 -11.41 -5.71 26.52
CA LEU A 214 -11.20 -4.43 25.84
C LEU A 214 -11.23 -3.24 26.82
N GLU A 215 -12.07 -3.27 27.84
CA GLU A 215 -12.10 -2.27 28.91
C GLU A 215 -10.81 -2.31 29.75
N ALA A 216 -10.30 -3.49 30.09
CA ALA A 216 -9.00 -3.65 30.74
C ALA A 216 -7.84 -3.17 29.84
N LYS A 217 -7.90 -3.46 28.53
CA LYS A 217 -6.94 -2.93 27.55
C LYS A 217 -7.00 -1.41 27.46
N LYS A 218 -8.20 -0.81 27.44
CA LYS A 218 -8.40 0.64 27.45
C LYS A 218 -7.83 1.27 28.73
N ALA A 219 -8.18 0.75 29.90
CA ALA A 219 -7.67 1.24 31.19
C ALA A 219 -6.13 1.24 31.25
N ARG A 220 -5.49 0.23 30.66
CA ARG A 220 -4.02 0.19 30.51
C ARG A 220 -3.50 1.28 29.56
N ILE A 221 -4.12 1.46 28.38
CA ILE A 221 -3.72 2.52 27.43
C ILE A 221 -3.96 3.92 28.02
N ASP A 222 -5.03 4.11 28.80
CA ASP A 222 -5.33 5.37 29.48
C ASP A 222 -4.32 5.67 30.61
N ALA A 223 -3.86 4.64 31.35
CA ALA A 223 -2.78 4.77 32.32
C ALA A 223 -1.44 5.12 31.63
N ASP A 224 -1.12 4.40 30.55
CA ASP A 224 0.04 4.65 29.70
C ASP A 224 0.03 6.08 29.12
N ALA A 225 -1.14 6.58 28.68
CA ALA A 225 -1.30 7.94 28.15
C ALA A 225 -1.11 9.02 29.22
N ARG A 226 -1.48 8.78 30.48
CA ARG A 226 -1.17 9.69 31.60
C ARG A 226 0.34 9.77 31.86
N VAL A 227 1.03 8.63 31.80
CA VAL A 227 2.50 8.59 31.90
C VAL A 227 3.16 9.33 30.73
N PHE A 228 2.64 9.17 29.51
CA PHE A 228 3.09 9.95 28.36
C PHE A 228 2.90 11.46 28.56
N GLN A 229 1.72 11.91 29.00
CA GLN A 229 1.46 13.34 29.26
C GLN A 229 2.39 13.95 30.30
N GLN A 230 2.84 13.17 31.29
CA GLN A 230 3.81 13.61 32.30
C GLN A 230 5.26 13.64 31.78
N THR A 231 5.64 12.70 30.90
CA THR A 231 7.02 12.52 30.42
C THR A 231 7.33 13.24 29.10
N ALA A 232 6.33 13.46 28.25
CA ALA A 232 6.46 14.14 26.96
C ALA A 232 7.06 15.58 27.05
N PRO A 233 6.69 16.43 28.04
CA PRO A 233 7.31 17.74 28.20
C PRO A 233 8.80 17.68 28.53
N LEU A 234 9.22 16.66 29.30
CA LEU A 234 10.63 16.47 29.72
C LEU A 234 11.57 16.16 28.54
N VAL A 235 11.03 15.53 27.50
CA VAL A 235 11.77 15.13 26.29
C VAL A 235 11.42 16.01 25.08
N ASN A 236 10.58 17.04 25.26
CA ASN A 236 10.17 18.01 24.23
C ASN A 236 9.64 17.32 22.94
N SER A 237 8.85 16.26 23.12
CA SER A 237 8.46 15.33 22.04
C SER A 237 7.48 15.91 21.01
N GLU A 238 6.89 17.08 21.28
CA GLU A 238 6.06 17.80 20.30
C GLU A 238 6.90 18.40 19.14
N VAL A 239 8.22 18.58 19.36
CA VAL A 239 9.10 19.29 18.42
C VAL A 239 10.02 18.34 17.64
N ARG A 240 10.29 17.14 18.17
CA ARG A 240 11.20 16.13 17.57
C ARG A 240 10.74 14.71 17.90
N HIS A 241 11.03 13.77 16.99
CA HIS A 241 10.77 12.34 17.18
C HIS A 241 11.46 11.81 18.46
N PRO A 242 10.78 11.04 19.34
CA PRO A 242 11.33 10.50 20.58
C PRO A 242 12.72 9.85 20.44
N ALA A 243 12.97 9.15 19.33
CA ALA A 243 14.26 8.49 19.09
C ALA A 243 15.43 9.44 18.83
N ALA A 244 15.19 10.73 18.57
CA ALA A 244 16.26 11.73 18.45
C ALA A 244 16.97 12.01 19.78
N PHE A 245 16.42 11.56 20.90
CA PHE A 245 16.99 11.74 22.24
C PHE A 245 17.67 10.48 22.81
N GLY A 246 17.63 9.34 22.09
CA GLY A 246 18.39 8.13 22.41
C GLY A 246 18.30 7.70 23.89
N GLN A 247 19.45 7.75 24.58
CA GLN A 247 19.57 7.40 26.01
C GLN A 247 18.71 8.30 26.93
N ALA A 248 18.52 9.58 26.59
CA ALA A 248 17.76 10.51 27.43
C ALA A 248 16.24 10.19 27.44
N ALA A 249 15.70 9.66 26.34
CA ALA A 249 14.33 9.17 26.29
C ALA A 249 14.14 7.90 27.15
N LEU A 250 15.19 7.07 27.26
CA LEU A 250 15.19 5.85 28.07
C LEU A 250 15.32 6.17 29.56
N SER A 251 16.18 7.12 29.95
CA SER A 251 16.28 7.59 31.34
C SER A 251 15.04 8.36 31.82
N ALA A 252 14.33 9.03 30.92
CA ALA A 252 13.07 9.73 31.22
C ALA A 252 11.83 8.80 31.23
N GLY A 253 11.99 7.51 30.89
CA GLY A 253 10.89 6.54 30.87
C GLY A 253 9.80 6.84 29.84
N LEU A 254 10.14 7.52 28.73
CA LEU A 254 9.17 8.02 27.76
C LEU A 254 8.40 6.86 27.09
N TYR A 255 7.11 6.77 27.37
CA TYR A 255 6.23 5.70 26.90
C TYR A 255 5.25 6.24 25.85
N ILE A 256 5.23 5.64 24.65
CA ILE A 256 4.24 6.00 23.62
C ILE A 256 3.00 5.11 23.84
N PRO A 257 1.76 5.64 23.90
CA PRO A 257 0.57 4.82 24.13
C PRO A 257 0.51 3.61 23.19
N GLY A 258 0.47 2.39 23.76
CA GLY A 258 0.52 1.12 23.04
C GLY A 258 1.92 0.51 22.80
N HIS A 259 3.02 1.29 22.89
CA HIS A 259 4.37 0.81 22.62
C HIS A 259 5.44 1.34 23.60
N ARG A 260 6.17 0.43 24.25
CA ARG A 260 7.41 0.80 24.96
C ARG A 260 8.46 1.28 23.96
N PHE A 261 9.04 2.45 24.20
CA PHE A 261 10.14 2.96 23.40
C PHE A 261 11.36 2.03 23.54
N ASN A 262 11.81 1.46 22.42
CA ASN A 262 12.99 0.61 22.34
C ASN A 262 14.02 1.20 21.35
N PRO A 263 15.24 1.60 21.79
CA PRO A 263 16.23 2.23 20.92
C PRO A 263 16.54 1.46 19.63
N SER A 264 16.53 0.12 19.65
CA SER A 264 16.83 -0.68 18.45
C SER A 264 15.72 -0.67 17.39
N GLN A 265 14.48 -0.37 17.77
CA GLN A 265 13.30 -0.47 16.91
C GLN A 265 12.82 0.89 16.36
N PHE A 266 13.14 1.98 17.06
CA PHE A 266 12.63 3.32 16.73
C PHE A 266 13.72 4.32 16.29
N HIS A 267 15.00 3.94 16.27
CA HIS A 267 16.10 4.84 15.86
C HIS A 267 15.96 5.31 14.39
N PRO A 268 16.27 6.57 14.03
CA PRO A 268 16.13 7.06 12.65
C PRO A 268 17.00 6.29 11.64
N ALA A 269 18.17 5.79 12.04
CA ALA A 269 19.00 4.91 11.21
C ALA A 269 18.61 3.42 11.26
N ALA A 270 17.56 3.07 12.00
CA ALA A 270 16.92 1.74 12.00
C ALA A 270 15.65 1.70 11.12
N VAL A 271 15.27 2.83 10.52
CA VAL A 271 14.27 2.86 9.45
C VAL A 271 14.82 2.04 8.28
N ALA A 272 14.15 0.93 7.97
CA ALA A 272 14.50 0.07 6.84
C ALA A 272 14.50 0.89 5.54
N ARG A 273 15.31 0.49 4.56
CA ARG A 273 15.37 1.14 3.25
C ARG A 273 13.95 1.08 2.68
N THR A 274 13.41 2.20 2.17
CA THR A 274 12.05 2.22 1.62
C THR A 274 11.94 1.16 0.53
N PRO A 275 11.01 0.18 0.63
CA PRO A 275 10.98 -0.92 -0.32
C PRO A 275 10.80 -0.46 -1.75
N LEU A 276 11.57 -1.05 -2.67
CA LEU A 276 11.45 -0.82 -4.10
C LEU A 276 10.05 -1.22 -4.55
N ALA A 277 9.38 -0.33 -5.30
CA ALA A 277 7.99 -0.52 -5.68
C ALA A 277 7.79 -1.72 -6.62
N ASP A 278 6.63 -2.37 -6.51
CA ASP A 278 6.23 -3.44 -7.42
C ASP A 278 6.25 -2.95 -8.88
N GLY A 279 6.93 -3.69 -9.76
CA GLY A 279 7.20 -3.32 -11.15
C GLY A 279 8.54 -2.62 -11.40
N THR A 280 9.30 -2.26 -10.36
CA THR A 280 10.64 -1.65 -10.52
C THR A 280 11.63 -2.64 -11.13
N LYS A 281 12.45 -2.17 -12.09
CA LYS A 281 13.58 -2.95 -12.64
C LYS A 281 14.78 -2.88 -11.72
N VAL A 282 15.39 -4.04 -11.47
CA VAL A 282 16.44 -4.22 -10.48
C VAL A 282 17.59 -5.07 -11.02
N VAL A 283 18.79 -4.76 -10.54
CA VAL A 283 19.99 -5.58 -10.71
C VAL A 283 20.15 -6.43 -9.46
N THR A 284 20.49 -7.70 -9.66
CA THR A 284 20.69 -8.69 -8.60
C THR A 284 21.97 -9.49 -8.91
N PRO A 285 22.56 -10.20 -7.92
CA PRO A 285 23.71 -11.09 -8.16
C PRO A 285 23.50 -12.17 -9.23
N PHE A 286 22.24 -12.45 -9.58
CA PHE A 286 21.86 -13.47 -10.57
C PHE A 286 21.47 -12.88 -11.94
N GLY A 287 21.60 -11.55 -12.12
CA GLY A 287 21.23 -10.82 -13.34
C GLY A 287 20.15 -9.77 -13.12
N ARG A 288 19.60 -9.25 -14.22
CA ARG A 288 18.51 -8.26 -14.21
C ARG A 288 17.17 -8.95 -13.93
N GLY A 289 16.25 -8.22 -13.31
CA GLY A 289 14.89 -8.68 -13.08
C GLY A 289 13.93 -7.55 -12.75
N THR A 290 12.67 -7.89 -12.55
CA THR A 290 11.61 -6.95 -12.16
C THR A 290 11.03 -7.37 -10.81
N VAL A 291 10.93 -6.44 -9.86
CA VAL A 291 10.26 -6.69 -8.58
C VAL A 291 8.78 -6.99 -8.85
N VAL A 292 8.30 -8.13 -8.35
CA VAL A 292 6.89 -8.53 -8.42
C VAL A 292 6.16 -8.12 -7.15
N THR A 293 6.77 -8.36 -5.99
CA THR A 293 6.23 -7.95 -4.68
C THR A 293 7.30 -7.97 -3.59
N PHE A 294 7.19 -7.08 -2.60
CA PHE A 294 7.97 -7.11 -1.36
C PHE A 294 7.17 -7.72 -0.21
N ARG A 295 7.70 -8.78 0.43
CA ARG A 295 7.06 -9.41 1.59
C ARG A 295 7.59 -8.82 2.90
N GLU A 296 6.90 -7.81 3.42
CA GLU A 296 7.27 -7.09 4.65
C GLU A 296 7.58 -8.03 5.84
N ALA A 297 6.73 -9.05 6.05
CA ALA A 297 6.85 -9.99 7.17
C ALA A 297 8.16 -10.81 7.18
N THR A 298 8.84 -10.95 6.04
CA THR A 298 10.10 -11.71 5.92
C THR A 298 11.25 -10.90 5.32
N ARG A 299 11.04 -9.62 4.99
CA ARG A 299 11.96 -8.73 4.24
C ARG A 299 12.61 -9.41 3.03
N MET A 300 11.78 -10.02 2.18
CA MET A 300 12.22 -10.62 0.92
C MET A 300 11.48 -10.03 -0.28
N TYR A 301 12.22 -9.72 -1.33
CA TYR A 301 11.71 -9.42 -2.65
C TYR A 301 11.43 -10.70 -3.43
N VAL A 302 10.29 -10.72 -4.10
CA VAL A 302 9.99 -11.65 -5.18
C VAL A 302 10.38 -10.96 -6.48
N VAL A 303 11.48 -11.38 -7.12
CA VAL A 303 12.00 -10.79 -8.35
C VAL A 303 11.80 -11.75 -9.52
N LEU A 304 11.20 -11.28 -10.60
CA LEU A 304 11.10 -12.02 -11.85
C LEU A 304 12.36 -11.77 -12.69
N MET A 305 13.23 -12.75 -12.80
CA MET A 305 14.49 -12.63 -13.53
C MET A 305 14.24 -12.52 -15.04
N GLU A 306 14.96 -11.61 -15.70
CA GLU A 306 15.01 -11.54 -17.16
C GLU A 306 15.72 -12.77 -17.73
N ALA A 307 15.28 -13.26 -18.90
CA ALA A 307 15.87 -14.44 -19.51
C ALA A 307 17.29 -14.16 -20.01
N SER A 308 18.24 -15.05 -19.69
CA SER A 308 19.62 -14.94 -20.18
C SER A 308 19.67 -14.92 -21.72
N PRO A 309 20.63 -14.19 -22.33
CA PRO A 309 20.76 -14.11 -23.78
C PRO A 309 20.73 -15.48 -24.46
N GLY A 310 19.71 -15.71 -25.30
CA GLY A 310 19.49 -16.99 -25.99
C GLY A 310 18.31 -17.83 -25.47
N GLN A 311 17.71 -17.53 -24.31
CA GLN A 311 16.47 -18.18 -23.86
C GLN A 311 15.22 -17.31 -24.12
N THR A 312 14.21 -17.89 -24.76
CA THR A 312 13.01 -17.15 -25.20
C THR A 312 11.84 -17.17 -24.21
N LYS A 313 11.78 -18.12 -23.24
CA LYS A 313 10.61 -18.34 -22.37
C LYS A 313 10.91 -18.93 -20.97
N ARG A 314 11.89 -18.41 -20.23
CA ARG A 314 12.04 -18.72 -18.79
C ARG A 314 12.30 -17.46 -17.95
N THR A 315 11.19 -16.84 -17.54
CA THR A 315 11.18 -15.85 -16.46
C THR A 315 11.19 -16.61 -15.12
N THR A 316 12.38 -16.77 -14.53
CA THR A 316 12.54 -17.50 -13.26
C THR A 316 12.24 -16.56 -12.10
N THR A 317 11.39 -16.97 -11.16
CA THR A 317 11.12 -16.20 -9.93
C THR A 317 12.20 -16.47 -8.89
N ALA A 318 12.92 -15.44 -8.47
CA ALA A 318 13.90 -15.47 -7.39
C ALA A 318 13.32 -14.84 -6.12
N TYR A 319 13.62 -15.43 -4.97
CA TYR A 319 13.31 -14.87 -3.65
C TYR A 319 14.61 -14.34 -3.05
N LEU A 320 14.73 -13.01 -2.99
CA LEU A 320 15.98 -12.31 -2.66
C LEU A 320 15.78 -11.46 -1.41
N ARG A 321 16.84 -11.29 -0.62
CA ARG A 321 16.85 -10.39 0.54
C ARG A 321 17.02 -8.93 0.10
N GLU A 322 16.67 -8.00 1.00
CA GLU A 322 16.75 -6.54 0.80
C GLU A 322 18.16 -6.03 0.42
N ASP A 323 19.21 -6.73 0.85
CA ASP A 323 20.63 -6.45 0.57
C ASP A 323 21.11 -6.97 -0.80
N CYS A 324 20.33 -7.84 -1.47
CA CYS A 324 20.70 -8.49 -2.72
C CYS A 324 19.98 -7.90 -3.96
N VAL A 325 19.32 -6.74 -3.81
CA VAL A 325 18.49 -6.10 -4.84
C VAL A 325 18.81 -4.61 -4.89
N GLU A 326 19.29 -4.15 -6.05
CA GLU A 326 19.62 -2.75 -6.30
C GLU A 326 18.81 -2.21 -7.50
N ASP A 327 18.49 -0.92 -7.52
CA ASP A 327 17.82 -0.29 -8.66
C ASP A 327 18.66 -0.38 -9.94
N GLU A 328 18.02 -0.68 -11.08
CA GLU A 328 18.72 -0.63 -12.37
C GLU A 328 19.07 0.84 -12.71
N PRO A 329 20.35 1.19 -12.93
CA PRO A 329 20.73 2.57 -13.26
C PRO A 329 20.14 2.97 -14.62
N GLU A 330 19.35 4.05 -14.65
CA GLU A 330 18.76 4.56 -15.89
C GLU A 330 19.86 4.98 -16.88
N LEU A 331 19.97 4.26 -18.01
CA LEU A 331 20.87 4.63 -19.09
C LEU A 331 20.45 5.98 -19.69
N PRO A 332 21.32 7.02 -19.68
CA PRO A 332 20.95 8.34 -20.16
C PRO A 332 20.68 8.34 -21.67
N ARG A 333 19.64 9.07 -22.10
CA ARG A 333 19.27 9.18 -23.52
C ARG A 333 20.28 10.03 -24.29
N LEU A 334 21.16 9.35 -25.00
CA LEU A 334 22.15 9.93 -25.90
C LEU A 334 21.44 10.62 -27.08
N ARG A 335 21.77 11.89 -27.36
CA ARG A 335 21.19 12.70 -28.45
C ARG A 335 22.30 13.48 -29.18
N PRO A 336 22.11 13.84 -30.47
CA PRO A 336 22.96 14.82 -31.15
C PRO A 336 23.07 16.15 -30.38
N GLY A 337 24.24 16.78 -30.40
CA GLY A 337 24.57 18.04 -29.72
C GLY A 337 24.97 17.90 -28.25
N VAL A 338 25.04 16.68 -27.69
CA VAL A 338 25.36 16.48 -26.27
C VAL A 338 26.84 16.17 -26.06
N ALA A 339 27.46 16.85 -25.09
CA ALA A 339 28.82 16.58 -24.65
C ALA A 339 28.92 15.21 -23.94
N VAL A 340 29.88 14.40 -24.37
CA VAL A 340 30.11 13.02 -23.94
C VAL A 340 31.56 12.79 -23.55
N THR A 341 31.78 11.93 -22.57
CA THR A 341 33.11 11.44 -22.20
C THR A 341 33.31 10.06 -22.81
N THR A 342 34.43 9.90 -23.49
CA THR A 342 34.81 8.70 -24.22
C THR A 342 36.15 8.19 -23.70
N PRO A 343 36.54 6.92 -23.93
CA PRO A 343 37.86 6.40 -23.55
C PRO A 343 39.03 7.22 -24.13
N TYR A 344 38.78 7.95 -25.21
CA TYR A 344 39.75 8.79 -25.93
C TYR A 344 39.67 10.27 -25.55
N GLY A 345 38.86 10.64 -24.55
CA GLY A 345 38.67 12.01 -24.07
C GLY A 345 37.26 12.57 -24.32
N PRO A 346 37.05 13.88 -24.08
CA PRO A 346 35.75 14.52 -24.27
C PRO A 346 35.40 14.68 -25.76
N GLY A 347 34.12 14.65 -26.08
CA GLY A 347 33.59 14.93 -27.41
C GLY A 347 32.13 15.34 -27.38
N GLU A 348 31.53 15.52 -28.54
CA GLU A 348 30.13 15.91 -28.75
C GLU A 348 29.45 14.93 -29.70
N ILE A 349 28.28 14.41 -29.36
CA ILE A 349 27.53 13.52 -30.27
C ILE A 349 27.09 14.31 -31.51
N VAL A 350 27.47 13.86 -32.69
CA VAL A 350 27.01 14.39 -33.98
C VAL A 350 25.76 13.67 -34.46
N GLU A 351 25.73 12.34 -34.32
CA GLU A 351 24.65 11.49 -34.85
C GLU A 351 24.51 10.23 -34.00
N VAL A 352 23.27 9.80 -33.73
CA VAL A 352 22.97 8.53 -33.05
C VAL A 352 22.32 7.59 -34.06
N ARG A 353 23.04 6.54 -34.47
CA ARG A 353 22.50 5.44 -35.29
C ARG A 353 22.11 4.27 -34.37
N ARG A 354 21.46 3.24 -34.93
CA ARG A 354 20.88 2.12 -34.13
C ARG A 354 21.92 1.43 -33.23
N ASP A 355 23.11 1.17 -33.76
CA ASP A 355 24.15 0.39 -33.08
C ASP A 355 25.47 1.16 -32.88
N VAL A 356 25.56 2.39 -33.39
CA VAL A 356 26.80 3.20 -33.44
C VAL A 356 26.49 4.67 -33.18
N ILE A 357 27.30 5.31 -32.35
CA ILE A 357 27.21 6.73 -32.01
C ILE A 357 28.41 7.44 -32.64
N VAL A 358 28.10 8.51 -33.39
CA VAL A 358 29.09 9.36 -34.03
C VAL A 358 29.43 10.50 -33.08
N VAL A 359 30.67 10.59 -32.63
CA VAL A 359 31.14 11.59 -31.67
C VAL A 359 32.30 12.38 -32.24
N LYS A 360 32.20 13.71 -32.23
CA LYS A 360 33.28 14.62 -32.62
C LYS A 360 34.10 14.99 -31.39
N SER A 361 35.38 14.65 -31.39
CA SER A 361 36.35 15.12 -30.38
C SER A 361 37.33 16.12 -31.00
N SER A 362 38.26 16.63 -30.21
CA SER A 362 39.26 17.63 -30.59
C SER A 362 40.19 17.17 -31.73
N PHE A 363 40.38 15.86 -31.90
CA PHE A 363 41.27 15.24 -32.89
C PHE A 363 40.55 14.55 -34.06
N GLY A 364 39.21 14.48 -34.07
CA GLY A 364 38.48 13.87 -35.20
C GLY A 364 37.05 13.41 -34.89
N ILE A 365 36.44 12.72 -35.86
CA ILE A 365 35.13 12.09 -35.75
C ILE A 365 35.33 10.60 -35.44
N MET A 366 34.72 10.12 -34.36
CA MET A 366 34.79 8.75 -33.87
C MET A 366 33.44 8.04 -34.01
N TYR A 367 33.48 6.74 -34.22
CA TYR A 367 32.32 5.85 -34.28
C TYR A 367 32.45 4.86 -33.11
N MET A 368 31.55 4.94 -32.12
CA MET A 368 31.65 4.17 -30.87
C MET A 368 30.35 3.44 -30.53
N GLN A 369 30.45 2.41 -29.69
CA GLN A 369 29.29 1.69 -29.18
C GLN A 369 28.60 2.50 -28.06
N PRO A 370 27.28 2.35 -27.86
CA PRO A 370 26.57 3.03 -26.77
C PRO A 370 27.09 2.73 -25.36
N SER A 371 27.81 1.63 -25.16
CA SER A 371 28.49 1.28 -23.90
C SER A 371 29.66 2.19 -23.57
N ASP A 372 30.34 2.70 -24.60
CA ASP A 372 31.63 3.39 -24.48
C ASP A 372 31.44 4.91 -24.46
N VAL A 373 30.22 5.36 -24.76
CA VAL A 373 29.80 6.77 -24.74
C VAL A 373 29.08 7.04 -23.43
N THR A 374 29.86 7.41 -22.42
CA THR A 374 29.28 7.99 -21.20
C THR A 374 28.87 9.44 -21.50
N MET A 375 27.76 9.90 -20.94
CA MET A 375 27.54 11.35 -20.87
C MET A 375 28.73 11.97 -20.17
N ALA A 376 29.27 13.08 -20.68
CA ALA A 376 30.13 13.89 -19.86
C ALA A 376 29.21 14.37 -18.74
N GLU A 377 29.40 13.86 -17.52
CA GLU A 377 28.61 14.25 -16.37
C GLU A 377 28.61 15.77 -16.33
N GLY A 378 27.48 16.39 -16.71
CA GLY A 378 27.43 17.81 -17.07
C GLY A 378 27.78 18.64 -15.85
N ILE A 379 29.09 18.97 -15.74
CA ILE A 379 29.82 19.41 -14.55
C ILE A 379 29.03 19.11 -13.28
N THR A 380 29.11 17.84 -12.85
CA THR A 380 28.25 17.18 -11.85
C THR A 380 27.62 18.19 -10.90
N ALA A 381 26.28 18.26 -10.81
CA ALA A 381 25.60 19.30 -10.02
C ALA A 381 26.05 19.35 -8.54
N LYS A 382 26.73 18.31 -8.02
CA LYS A 382 27.50 18.29 -6.76
C LYS A 382 28.66 19.30 -6.67
N ASN A 383 29.38 19.57 -7.76
CA ASN A 383 30.62 20.35 -7.77
C ASN A 383 30.41 21.85 -8.04
N MET A 384 29.26 22.23 -8.61
CA MET A 384 28.90 23.65 -8.78
C MET A 384 28.65 24.33 -7.43
N THR A 385 28.97 25.63 -7.31
CA THR A 385 28.58 26.44 -6.17
C THR A 385 27.07 26.74 -6.19
N ASN A 386 26.49 27.09 -5.04
CA ASN A 386 25.06 27.46 -4.97
C ASN A 386 24.67 28.59 -5.93
N LYS A 387 25.58 29.56 -6.15
CA LYS A 387 25.35 30.65 -7.10
C LYS A 387 25.28 30.14 -8.54
N GLU A 388 26.26 29.34 -8.97
CA GLU A 388 26.31 28.76 -10.32
C GLU A 388 25.09 27.87 -10.61
N ARG A 389 24.66 27.06 -9.63
CA ARG A 389 23.42 26.26 -9.72
C ARG A 389 22.19 27.14 -9.97
N ILE A 390 22.08 28.26 -9.26
CA ILE A 390 20.96 29.20 -9.40
C ILE A 390 21.00 29.91 -10.75
N ASP A 391 22.18 30.39 -11.17
CA ASP A 391 22.36 31.08 -12.46
C ASP A 391 22.08 30.12 -13.64
N ALA A 392 22.53 28.86 -13.56
CA ALA A 392 22.20 27.81 -14.53
C ALA A 392 20.70 27.47 -14.56
N ALA A 393 20.06 27.35 -13.38
CA ALA A 393 18.62 27.11 -13.29
C ALA A 393 17.78 28.25 -13.87
N VAL A 394 18.19 29.50 -13.65
CA VAL A 394 17.55 30.68 -14.24
C VAL A 394 17.71 30.68 -15.77
N THR A 395 18.90 30.36 -16.27
CA THR A 395 19.19 30.26 -17.71
C THR A 395 18.30 29.23 -18.38
N ASN A 396 18.26 27.99 -17.87
CA ASN A 396 17.39 26.92 -18.36
C ASN A 396 15.89 27.30 -18.27
N SER A 397 15.48 28.05 -17.24
CA SER A 397 14.10 28.55 -17.17
C SER A 397 13.82 29.57 -18.28
N THR A 398 14.77 30.44 -18.63
CA THR A 398 14.61 31.38 -19.76
C THR A 398 14.64 30.70 -21.13
N GLU A 399 15.45 29.67 -21.31
CA GLU A 399 15.45 28.83 -22.51
C GLU A 399 14.12 28.08 -22.67
N GLY A 400 13.59 27.48 -21.59
CA GLY A 400 12.26 26.87 -21.60
C GLY A 400 11.14 27.85 -21.95
N ASN A 401 11.28 29.14 -21.57
CA ASN A 401 10.36 30.19 -21.98
C ASN A 401 10.50 30.56 -23.47
N ALA A 402 11.69 30.45 -24.06
CA ALA A 402 11.91 30.65 -25.49
C ALA A 402 11.33 29.47 -26.30
N SER A 403 11.64 28.23 -25.91
CA SER A 403 11.11 27.01 -26.53
C SER A 403 9.57 26.95 -26.45
N PHE A 404 8.98 27.36 -25.32
CA PHE A 404 7.52 27.43 -25.18
C PHE A 404 6.87 28.47 -26.12
N LYS A 405 7.55 29.58 -26.42
CA LYS A 405 7.08 30.58 -27.41
C LYS A 405 7.24 30.08 -28.85
N ALA A 406 8.23 29.24 -29.12
CA ALA A 406 8.41 28.54 -30.39
C ALA A 406 7.48 27.32 -30.56
N ASP A 407 6.60 27.06 -29.59
CA ASP A 407 5.72 25.87 -29.49
C ASP A 407 6.46 24.52 -29.49
N ALA A 408 7.77 24.53 -29.23
CA ALA A 408 8.60 23.35 -28.99
C ALA A 408 8.38 22.84 -27.55
N LEU A 409 7.22 22.18 -27.33
CA LEU A 409 6.73 21.84 -26.00
C LEU A 409 7.61 20.83 -25.26
N ASP A 410 8.15 19.82 -25.93
CA ASP A 410 8.98 18.79 -25.30
C ASP A 410 10.37 19.32 -24.89
N ASP A 411 10.93 20.23 -25.68
CA ASP A 411 12.19 20.93 -25.35
C ASP A 411 11.96 21.90 -24.20
N ALA A 412 10.85 22.65 -24.21
CA ALA A 412 10.45 23.50 -23.08
C ALA A 412 10.30 22.70 -21.78
N ILE A 413 9.62 21.55 -21.84
CA ILE A 413 9.48 20.62 -20.70
C ILE A 413 10.86 20.16 -20.21
N SER A 414 11.75 19.81 -21.12
CA SER A 414 13.11 19.36 -20.79
C SER A 414 13.90 20.46 -20.06
N SER A 415 13.92 21.70 -20.58
CA SER A 415 14.59 22.84 -19.94
C SER A 415 13.97 23.23 -18.58
N TYR A 416 12.65 23.08 -18.39
CA TYR A 416 12.03 23.30 -17.08
C TYR A 416 12.38 22.20 -16.07
N LEU A 417 12.53 20.95 -16.50
CA LEU A 417 12.93 19.84 -15.63
C LEU A 417 14.41 19.94 -15.23
N THR A 418 15.32 20.26 -16.15
CA THR A 418 16.74 20.49 -15.81
C THR A 418 16.90 21.71 -14.91
N SER A 419 16.12 22.78 -15.13
CA SER A 419 16.05 23.94 -14.22
C SER A 419 15.67 23.53 -12.78
N LEU A 420 14.65 22.68 -12.61
CA LEU A 420 14.24 22.17 -11.30
C LEU A 420 15.29 21.23 -10.67
N GLU A 421 16.00 20.46 -11.49
CA GLU A 421 17.09 19.58 -11.04
C GLU A 421 18.27 20.38 -10.45
N PHE A 422 18.74 21.43 -11.11
CA PHE A 422 19.77 22.31 -10.54
C PHE A 422 19.34 22.94 -9.21
N LEU A 423 18.07 23.33 -9.09
CA LEU A 423 17.52 23.92 -7.85
C LEU A 423 17.41 22.88 -6.71
N LYS A 424 17.22 21.60 -7.02
CA LYS A 424 17.22 20.50 -6.03
C LYS A 424 18.55 20.35 -5.30
N PHE A 425 19.67 20.64 -5.98
CA PHE A 425 21.03 20.51 -5.44
C PHE A 425 21.57 21.80 -4.79
N VAL A 426 20.79 22.87 -4.71
CA VAL A 426 21.18 24.07 -3.94
C VAL A 426 21.12 23.75 -2.46
N ASP A 427 22.25 23.88 -1.76
CA ASP A 427 22.32 23.69 -0.31
C ASP A 427 21.59 24.84 0.40
N GLN A 428 20.52 24.47 1.09
CA GLN A 428 19.60 25.41 1.72
C GLN A 428 20.07 25.87 3.10
N ASP A 429 21.08 25.26 3.72
CA ASP A 429 21.61 25.75 5.00
C ASP A 429 22.64 26.88 4.78
N THR A 430 23.43 26.79 3.71
CA THR A 430 24.38 27.85 3.31
C THR A 430 23.77 28.96 2.45
N ALA A 431 22.66 28.72 1.73
CA ALA A 431 22.05 29.73 0.87
C ALA A 431 21.47 30.95 1.64
N THR A 432 21.74 32.14 1.12
CA THR A 432 21.24 33.42 1.64
C THR A 432 19.73 33.59 1.42
N HIS A 433 19.10 34.51 2.15
CA HIS A 433 17.67 34.83 1.94
C HIS A 433 17.36 35.35 0.52
N LYS A 434 18.33 35.99 -0.15
CA LYS A 434 18.21 36.45 -1.53
C LYS A 434 18.20 35.27 -2.49
N GLU A 435 19.15 34.36 -2.36
CA GLU A 435 19.22 33.13 -3.17
C GLU A 435 17.97 32.27 -2.99
N LYS A 436 17.52 32.07 -1.75
CA LYS A 436 16.26 31.35 -1.44
C LYS A 436 15.03 31.97 -2.10
N ALA A 437 14.96 33.31 -2.17
CA ALA A 437 13.88 34.00 -2.88
C ALA A 437 13.93 33.74 -4.40
N ILE A 438 15.12 33.73 -5.01
CA ILE A 438 15.33 33.40 -6.44
C ILE A 438 15.00 31.93 -6.72
N VAL A 439 15.42 31.01 -5.85
CA VAL A 439 15.10 29.57 -5.93
C VAL A 439 13.58 29.35 -5.92
N LEU A 440 12.86 29.88 -4.93
CA LEU A 440 11.40 29.78 -4.83
C LEU A 440 10.68 30.41 -6.04
N GLN A 441 11.12 31.60 -6.48
CA GLN A 441 10.61 32.28 -7.67
C GLN A 441 10.73 31.40 -8.93
N THR A 442 11.90 30.80 -9.14
CA THR A 442 12.19 29.99 -10.32
C THR A 442 11.45 28.66 -10.29
N MET A 443 11.36 28.00 -9.13
CA MET A 443 10.56 26.76 -8.97
C MET A 443 9.07 27.00 -9.29
N ILE A 444 8.46 28.06 -8.75
CA ILE A 444 7.04 28.37 -9.03
C ILE A 444 6.82 28.63 -10.53
N ARG A 445 7.71 29.40 -11.17
CA ARG A 445 7.65 29.67 -12.61
C ARG A 445 7.80 28.39 -13.44
N CYS A 446 8.79 27.54 -13.14
CA CYS A 446 9.01 26.28 -13.84
C CYS A 446 7.82 25.33 -13.68
N HIS A 447 7.29 25.12 -12.47
CA HIS A 447 6.12 24.27 -12.26
C HIS A 447 4.86 24.80 -12.95
N LEU A 448 4.60 26.11 -12.90
CA LEU A 448 3.49 26.72 -13.63
C LEU A 448 3.63 26.50 -15.14
N ASN A 449 4.79 26.77 -15.72
CA ASN A 449 5.01 26.65 -17.16
C ASN A 449 5.05 25.20 -17.63
N LEU A 450 5.65 24.28 -16.86
CA LEU A 450 5.59 22.85 -17.07
C LEU A 450 4.15 22.35 -17.14
N ALA A 451 3.28 22.78 -16.21
CA ALA A 451 1.86 22.47 -16.26
C ALA A 451 1.17 23.00 -17.53
N ALA A 452 1.54 24.19 -18.01
CA ALA A 452 0.99 24.73 -19.27
C ALA A 452 1.40 23.89 -20.50
N CYS A 453 2.66 23.43 -20.55
CA CYS A 453 3.15 22.53 -21.61
C CYS A 453 2.42 21.18 -21.55
N LYS A 454 2.33 20.58 -20.36
CA LYS A 454 1.67 19.28 -20.14
C LYS A 454 0.17 19.33 -20.43
N LEU A 455 -0.52 20.44 -20.14
CA LEU A 455 -1.92 20.66 -20.56
C LEU A 455 -2.07 20.71 -22.08
N LYS A 456 -1.17 21.40 -22.81
CA LYS A 456 -1.18 21.43 -24.29
C LYS A 456 -0.97 20.03 -24.89
N LEU A 457 -0.13 19.20 -24.27
CA LEU A 457 0.14 17.81 -24.71
C LEU A 457 -0.91 16.78 -24.26
N GLY A 458 -1.98 17.16 -23.54
CA GLY A 458 -2.96 16.22 -22.99
C GLY A 458 -2.44 15.36 -21.82
N ALA A 459 -1.26 15.66 -21.28
CA ALA A 459 -0.66 14.96 -20.14
C ALA A 459 -1.24 15.47 -18.82
N HIS A 460 -2.53 15.20 -18.59
CA HIS A 460 -3.30 15.81 -17.50
C HIS A 460 -2.81 15.44 -16.09
N ALA A 461 -2.34 14.21 -15.86
CA ALA A 461 -1.81 13.78 -14.56
C ALA A 461 -0.50 14.52 -14.18
N ASP A 462 0.42 14.69 -15.14
CA ASP A 462 1.64 15.46 -14.96
C ASP A 462 1.33 16.94 -14.69
N ALA A 463 0.36 17.50 -15.43
CA ALA A 463 -0.08 18.87 -15.25
C ALA A 463 -0.70 19.11 -13.86
N TRP A 464 -1.52 18.17 -13.37
CA TRP A 464 -2.07 18.21 -12.02
C TRP A 464 -0.95 18.20 -10.96
N THR A 465 0.03 17.30 -11.13
CA THR A 465 1.18 17.16 -10.22
C THR A 465 1.99 18.47 -10.16
N ALA A 466 2.35 19.02 -11.32
CA ALA A 466 3.09 20.28 -11.41
C ALA A 466 2.30 21.46 -10.79
N CYS A 467 0.98 21.54 -10.98
CA CYS A 467 0.16 22.57 -10.34
C CYS A 467 0.07 22.41 -8.82
N THR A 468 -0.08 21.18 -8.31
CA THR A 468 -0.11 20.92 -6.87
C THR A 468 1.21 21.33 -6.21
N ASN A 469 2.36 21.01 -6.82
CA ASN A 469 3.67 21.44 -6.30
C ASN A 469 3.80 22.98 -6.29
N ALA A 470 3.37 23.67 -7.34
CA ALA A 470 3.33 25.14 -7.34
C ALA A 470 2.44 25.70 -6.21
N ILE A 471 1.27 25.11 -5.97
CA ILE A 471 0.35 25.53 -4.88
C ILE A 471 1.01 25.33 -3.52
N SER A 472 1.66 24.20 -3.26
CA SER A 472 2.34 23.91 -1.98
C SER A 472 3.47 24.91 -1.70
N ILE A 473 4.28 25.25 -2.69
CA ILE A 473 5.35 26.26 -2.54
C ILE A 473 4.76 27.65 -2.25
N ILE A 474 3.71 28.05 -2.98
CA ILE A 474 3.03 29.33 -2.75
C ILE A 474 2.37 29.39 -1.37
N GLN A 475 1.76 28.30 -0.91
CA GLN A 475 1.15 28.22 0.42
C GLN A 475 2.20 28.39 1.52
N ALA A 476 3.35 27.72 1.42
CA ALA A 476 4.44 27.88 2.38
C ALA A 476 4.97 29.34 2.43
N ILE A 477 4.96 30.07 1.30
CA ILE A 477 5.31 31.50 1.27
C ILE A 477 4.22 32.36 1.90
N ALA A 478 2.94 31.97 1.78
CA ALA A 478 1.81 32.67 2.40
C ALA A 478 1.81 32.47 3.94
N ASP A 479 2.14 31.27 4.41
CA ASP A 479 2.30 30.98 5.84
C ASP A 479 3.50 31.75 6.42
N ALA A 480 4.54 31.98 5.60
CA ALA A 480 5.73 32.77 5.92
C ALA A 480 5.70 34.22 5.38
N ARG A 481 4.51 34.84 5.22
CA ARG A 481 4.33 36.15 4.56
C ARG A 481 5.15 37.30 5.16
N THR A 482 5.41 37.29 6.46
CA THR A 482 6.27 38.28 7.16
C THR A 482 7.76 37.90 7.19
N GLY A 483 8.14 36.79 6.56
CA GLY A 483 9.50 36.26 6.57
C GLY A 483 10.48 37.07 5.71
N LYS A 484 11.77 37.02 6.08
CA LYS A 484 12.87 37.67 5.35
C LYS A 484 12.91 37.29 3.86
N VAL A 485 12.51 36.07 3.51
CA VAL A 485 12.47 35.59 2.11
C VAL A 485 11.32 36.23 1.32
N ALA A 486 10.12 36.36 1.89
CA ALA A 486 9.01 37.07 1.26
C ALA A 486 9.34 38.56 1.02
N ALA A 487 10.00 39.20 2.00
CA ALA A 487 10.52 40.57 1.84
C ALA A 487 11.58 40.68 0.71
N TRP A 488 12.45 39.68 0.55
CA TRP A 488 13.39 39.61 -0.58
C TRP A 488 12.69 39.38 -1.92
N MET A 489 11.62 38.58 -1.98
CA MET A 489 10.80 38.43 -3.20
C MET A 489 10.21 39.77 -3.65
N GLY A 490 9.74 40.61 -2.72
CA GLY A 490 9.33 41.99 -3.02
C GLY A 490 10.47 42.86 -3.57
N ARG A 491 11.67 42.77 -2.98
CA ARG A 491 12.88 43.47 -3.48
C ARG A 491 13.36 43.00 -4.86
N LEU A 492 13.01 41.76 -5.25
CA LEU A 492 13.25 41.21 -6.60
C LEU A 492 12.20 41.68 -7.63
N GLY A 493 11.37 42.68 -7.29
CA GLY A 493 10.40 43.30 -8.20
C GLY A 493 9.08 42.56 -8.34
N MET A 494 8.79 41.57 -7.48
CA MET A 494 7.51 40.87 -7.50
C MET A 494 6.48 41.58 -6.61
N THR A 495 5.29 41.85 -7.15
CA THR A 495 4.22 42.47 -6.38
C THR A 495 3.56 41.45 -5.46
N GLU A 496 3.04 41.92 -4.32
CA GLU A 496 2.33 41.06 -3.37
C GLU A 496 1.11 40.38 -4.02
N SER A 497 0.40 41.09 -4.90
CA SER A 497 -0.71 40.54 -5.70
C SER A 497 -0.26 39.46 -6.69
N GLN A 498 0.93 39.57 -7.27
CA GLN A 498 1.44 38.54 -8.18
C GLN A 498 1.69 37.21 -7.45
N ILE A 499 2.30 37.30 -6.25
CA ILE A 499 2.66 36.12 -5.44
C ILE A 499 1.40 35.47 -4.83
N PHE A 500 0.51 36.25 -4.22
CA PHE A 500 -0.60 35.70 -3.41
C PHE A 500 -1.96 35.66 -4.09
N ASN A 501 -2.17 36.36 -5.21
CA ASN A 501 -3.42 36.29 -5.98
C ASN A 501 -3.20 35.61 -7.34
N GLU A 502 -2.31 36.15 -8.18
CA GLU A 502 -2.18 35.68 -9.56
C GLU A 502 -1.62 34.27 -9.69
N TRP A 503 -0.46 33.98 -9.09
CA TRP A 503 0.17 32.65 -9.17
C TRP A 503 -0.72 31.54 -8.60
N PRO A 504 -1.30 31.64 -7.38
CA PRO A 504 -2.17 30.60 -6.83
C PRO A 504 -3.50 30.49 -7.57
N SER A 505 -4.00 31.56 -8.20
CA SER A 505 -5.16 31.49 -9.10
C SER A 505 -4.81 30.76 -10.42
N LYS A 506 -3.68 31.12 -11.06
CA LYS A 506 -3.16 30.45 -12.27
C LYS A 506 -2.88 28.96 -12.04
N ALA A 507 -2.31 28.59 -10.90
CA ALA A 507 -2.05 27.19 -10.55
C ALA A 507 -3.35 26.39 -10.36
N ARG A 508 -4.32 26.94 -9.60
CA ARG A 508 -5.62 26.28 -9.39
C ARG A 508 -6.46 26.20 -10.66
N PHE A 509 -6.45 27.22 -11.51
CA PHE A 509 -7.11 27.17 -12.82
C PHE A 509 -6.52 26.05 -13.69
N ARG A 510 -5.19 25.94 -13.78
CA ARG A 510 -4.50 24.88 -14.54
C ARG A 510 -4.78 23.49 -13.94
N ARG A 511 -4.77 23.35 -12.60
CA ARG A 511 -5.13 22.09 -11.93
C ARG A 511 -6.57 21.68 -12.19
N ALA A 512 -7.52 22.62 -12.11
CA ALA A 512 -8.91 22.39 -12.47
C ALA A 512 -9.06 21.94 -13.93
N THR A 513 -8.38 22.58 -14.89
CA THR A 513 -8.44 22.13 -16.31
C THR A 513 -7.90 20.71 -16.50
N ALA A 514 -6.89 20.28 -15.73
CA ALA A 514 -6.44 18.89 -15.71
C ALA A 514 -7.49 17.95 -15.09
N LEU A 515 -8.05 18.31 -13.93
CA LEU A 515 -9.08 17.52 -13.22
C LEU A 515 -10.33 17.29 -14.09
N LEU A 516 -10.78 18.30 -14.83
CA LEU A 516 -11.92 18.17 -15.75
C LEU A 516 -11.66 17.24 -16.93
N ALA A 517 -10.42 17.16 -17.41
CA ALA A 517 -10.03 16.21 -18.44
C ALA A 517 -9.87 14.78 -17.88
N MET A 518 -9.59 14.65 -16.58
CA MET A 518 -9.56 13.37 -15.85
C MET A 518 -10.95 12.95 -15.29
N GLY A 519 -12.00 13.75 -15.48
CA GLY A 519 -13.36 13.46 -15.01
C GLY A 519 -13.63 13.74 -13.52
N ASN A 520 -12.74 14.47 -12.83
CA ASN A 520 -12.92 14.85 -11.42
C ASN A 520 -13.49 16.27 -11.29
N ASP A 521 -14.78 16.42 -11.62
CA ASP A 521 -15.49 17.69 -11.62
C ASP A 521 -15.64 18.30 -10.20
N ALA A 522 -15.66 17.47 -9.15
CA ALA A 522 -15.85 17.92 -7.76
C ALA A 522 -14.64 18.72 -7.24
N GLU A 523 -13.42 18.19 -7.39
CA GLU A 523 -12.19 18.90 -7.03
C GLU A 523 -11.96 20.11 -7.94
N ALA A 524 -12.24 19.97 -9.25
CA ALA A 524 -12.11 21.07 -10.20
C ALA A 524 -12.99 22.27 -9.81
N LYS A 525 -14.23 22.03 -9.37
CA LYS A 525 -15.11 23.08 -8.87
C LYS A 525 -14.52 23.81 -7.66
N GLN A 526 -13.96 23.07 -6.70
CA GLN A 526 -13.36 23.65 -5.49
C GLN A 526 -12.16 24.54 -5.82
N ASP A 527 -11.28 24.08 -6.71
CA ASP A 527 -10.13 24.88 -7.19
C ASP A 527 -10.58 26.15 -7.90
N LEU A 528 -11.62 26.08 -8.73
CA LEU A 528 -12.16 27.24 -9.45
C LEU A 528 -12.87 28.23 -8.52
N MET A 529 -13.57 27.76 -7.49
CA MET A 529 -14.14 28.64 -6.46
C MET A 529 -13.05 29.45 -5.74
N VAL A 530 -11.92 28.82 -5.39
CA VAL A 530 -10.79 29.53 -4.79
C VAL A 530 -10.10 30.45 -5.79
N ALA A 531 -9.91 30.02 -7.05
CA ALA A 531 -9.30 30.84 -8.10
C ALA A 531 -10.10 32.12 -8.40
N VAL A 532 -11.45 32.03 -8.44
CA VAL A 532 -12.36 33.18 -8.57
C VAL A 532 -12.34 34.05 -7.32
N LYS A 533 -12.24 33.48 -6.12
CA LYS A 533 -12.11 34.27 -4.88
C LYS A 533 -10.82 35.11 -4.85
N LEU A 534 -9.71 34.56 -5.36
CA LEU A 534 -8.43 35.25 -5.48
C LEU A 534 -8.41 36.29 -6.60
N MET A 535 -9.04 36.00 -7.74
CA MET A 535 -9.08 36.88 -8.92
C MET A 535 -10.52 37.04 -9.47
N PRO A 536 -11.40 37.82 -8.80
CA PRO A 536 -12.82 37.93 -9.19
C PRO A 536 -13.06 38.49 -10.60
N LYS A 537 -12.10 39.28 -11.11
CA LYS A 537 -12.18 39.87 -12.45
C LYS A 537 -11.89 38.85 -13.55
N ASP A 538 -11.18 37.76 -13.28
CA ASP A 538 -10.82 36.78 -14.31
C ASP A 538 -12.08 36.17 -14.94
N LYS A 539 -12.19 36.31 -16.27
CA LYS A 539 -13.29 35.77 -17.06
C LYS A 539 -13.15 34.27 -17.27
N ALA A 540 -11.92 33.76 -17.44
CA ALA A 540 -11.67 32.35 -17.72
C ALA A 540 -12.04 31.47 -16.52
N CYS A 541 -11.59 31.83 -15.31
CA CYS A 541 -11.97 31.12 -14.08
C CYS A 541 -13.49 31.09 -13.86
N ARG A 542 -14.20 32.20 -14.09
CA ARG A 542 -15.66 32.29 -13.92
C ARG A 542 -16.42 31.46 -14.96
N GLN A 543 -16.05 31.55 -16.23
CA GLN A 543 -16.67 30.75 -17.29
C GLN A 543 -16.45 29.25 -17.07
N LEU A 544 -15.25 28.84 -16.67
CA LEU A 544 -14.97 27.44 -16.38
C LEU A 544 -15.78 26.96 -15.16
N LEU A 545 -15.84 27.73 -14.07
CA LEU A 545 -16.67 27.40 -12.90
C LEU A 545 -18.16 27.22 -13.25
N GLU A 546 -18.69 28.04 -14.16
CA GLU A 546 -20.05 27.93 -14.65
C GLU A 546 -20.27 26.64 -15.46
N THR A 547 -19.36 26.31 -16.38
CA THR A 547 -19.46 25.07 -17.17
C THR A 547 -19.40 23.80 -16.31
N VAL A 548 -18.51 23.76 -15.31
CA VAL A 548 -18.39 22.64 -14.36
C VAL A 548 -19.64 22.54 -13.49
N THR A 549 -20.13 23.67 -12.98
CA THR A 549 -21.34 23.67 -12.14
C THR A 549 -22.56 23.18 -12.93
N LYS A 550 -22.69 23.54 -14.22
CA LYS A 550 -23.72 23.00 -15.12
C LYS A 550 -23.54 21.50 -15.39
N ARG A 551 -22.30 21.03 -15.64
CA ARG A 551 -22.02 19.61 -15.87
C ARG A 551 -22.40 18.76 -14.66
N MET A 552 -21.95 19.14 -13.46
CA MET A 552 -22.30 18.46 -12.20
C MET A 552 -23.82 18.48 -11.91
N ALA A 553 -24.53 19.54 -12.29
CA ALA A 553 -25.99 19.59 -12.14
C ALA A 553 -26.68 18.56 -13.05
N LEU A 554 -26.29 18.50 -14.33
CA LEU A 554 -26.80 17.52 -15.29
C LEU A 554 -26.47 16.08 -14.91
N GLU A 555 -25.29 15.84 -14.31
CA GLU A 555 -24.93 14.52 -13.77
C GLU A 555 -25.80 14.13 -12.59
N LYS A 556 -26.01 15.03 -11.61
CA LYS A 556 -26.92 14.80 -10.48
C LYS A 556 -28.38 14.59 -10.91
N GLU A 557 -28.83 15.25 -11.98
CA GLU A 557 -30.15 15.01 -12.56
C GLU A 557 -30.25 13.63 -13.22
N LYS A 558 -29.23 13.22 -13.98
CA LYS A 558 -29.14 11.85 -14.54
C LYS A 558 -29.07 10.79 -13.45
N GLU A 559 -28.34 11.03 -12.35
CA GLU A 559 -28.31 10.15 -11.19
C GLU A 559 -29.69 10.07 -10.52
N LYS A 560 -30.35 11.20 -10.25
CA LYS A 560 -31.72 11.22 -9.73
C LYS A 560 -32.70 10.45 -10.61
N LEU A 561 -32.59 10.53 -11.94
CA LEU A 561 -33.41 9.75 -12.86
C LEU A 561 -33.10 8.25 -12.78
N ARG A 562 -31.81 7.87 -12.73
CA ARG A 562 -31.37 6.46 -12.63
C ARG A 562 -31.76 5.80 -11.31
N TRP A 563 -31.66 6.53 -10.19
CA TRP A 563 -31.97 6.03 -8.85
C TRP A 563 -33.45 6.18 -8.46
N GLY A 564 -34.12 7.24 -8.94
CA GLY A 564 -35.54 7.48 -8.70
C GLY A 564 -36.44 6.41 -9.32
N GLY A 565 -36.04 5.81 -10.45
CA GLY A 565 -36.71 4.65 -11.02
C GLY A 565 -36.52 3.35 -10.22
N PHE A 566 -35.50 3.27 -9.36
CA PHE A 566 -35.23 2.08 -8.55
C PHE A 566 -36.16 2.00 -7.33
N LEU A 567 -36.30 3.10 -6.58
CA LEU A 567 -37.21 3.17 -5.42
C LEU A 567 -38.70 2.97 -5.76
N VAL A 568 -39.11 3.24 -7.00
CA VAL A 568 -40.51 3.03 -7.44
C VAL A 568 -40.77 1.56 -7.83
N ASN A 569 -39.73 0.81 -8.21
CA ASN A 569 -39.88 -0.56 -8.72
C ASN A 569 -39.97 -1.65 -7.63
N GLU A 570 -39.57 -1.39 -6.38
CA GLU A 570 -39.78 -2.34 -5.27
C GLU A 570 -41.25 -2.39 -4.78
N GLY A 571 -42.10 -1.46 -5.21
CA GLY A 571 -43.45 -1.30 -4.68
C GLY A 571 -44.60 -1.99 -5.44
N ASN A 572 -44.40 -2.53 -6.65
CA ASN A 572 -45.55 -2.92 -7.48
C ASN A 572 -45.33 -4.07 -8.49
N THR A 573 -45.22 -5.31 -8.01
CA THR A 573 -45.39 -6.51 -8.85
C THR A 573 -46.87 -6.93 -8.96
N LYS A 574 -47.60 -6.38 -9.93
CA LYS A 574 -48.78 -7.02 -10.57
C LYS A 574 -49.22 -6.30 -11.86
N THR A 575 -49.26 -7.05 -12.97
CA THR A 575 -50.18 -6.93 -14.15
C THR A 575 -50.62 -5.52 -14.61
N THR A 576 -50.44 -5.10 -15.87
CA THR A 576 -51.18 -5.65 -17.05
C THR A 576 -50.59 -5.17 -18.39
N LYS A 577 -51.06 -5.80 -19.49
CA LYS A 577 -50.71 -5.66 -20.92
C LYS A 577 -50.56 -4.25 -21.53
N GLN A 578 -49.61 -4.18 -22.45
CA GLN A 578 -49.61 -3.53 -23.78
C GLN A 578 -50.79 -2.62 -24.18
N GLU A 579 -50.46 -1.44 -24.71
CA GLU A 579 -51.03 -0.97 -25.97
C GLU A 579 -49.98 -0.23 -26.83
N SER A 580 -50.19 -0.08 -28.13
CA SER A 580 -49.11 0.19 -29.10
C SER A 580 -49.50 1.03 -30.32
N LYS A 581 -48.56 1.87 -30.79
CA LYS A 581 -48.37 2.34 -32.19
C LYS A 581 -47.03 3.09 -32.30
N LYS A 582 -46.03 2.48 -32.95
CA LYS A 582 -45.57 2.71 -34.35
C LYS A 582 -44.69 3.97 -34.51
N GLN A 583 -43.37 3.79 -34.66
CA GLN A 583 -42.59 3.84 -35.93
C GLN A 583 -42.38 5.28 -36.42
N VAL A 584 -41.22 5.73 -36.93
CA VAL A 584 -39.98 5.10 -37.42
C VAL A 584 -38.76 5.84 -36.79
N VAL A 585 -37.47 5.52 -36.98
CA VAL A 585 -36.73 4.67 -37.95
C VAL A 585 -35.79 3.72 -37.18
N ALA A 586 -35.43 2.57 -37.76
CA ALA A 586 -34.32 1.73 -37.28
C ALA A 586 -33.06 1.93 -38.15
N GLN A 587 -31.96 2.38 -37.56
CA GLN A 587 -30.62 2.09 -38.06
C GLN A 587 -29.98 1.03 -37.18
N SER A 588 -29.75 -0.15 -37.77
CA SER A 588 -29.08 -1.26 -37.10
C SER A 588 -27.61 -0.92 -36.84
N THR A 589 -27.23 -0.67 -35.60
CA THR A 589 -25.84 -0.85 -35.16
C THR A 589 -25.56 -2.35 -35.08
N LYS A 590 -25.16 -2.90 -36.23
CA LYS A 590 -24.49 -4.21 -36.34
C LYS A 590 -23.41 -4.30 -35.27
N GLY A 591 -23.20 -5.49 -34.72
CA GLY A 591 -22.18 -5.74 -33.70
C GLY A 591 -20.83 -5.14 -34.11
N ALA A 592 -20.39 -4.11 -33.38
CA ALA A 592 -19.09 -3.52 -33.58
C ALA A 592 -18.04 -4.56 -33.15
N LYS A 593 -17.25 -5.04 -34.12
CA LYS A 593 -16.11 -5.91 -33.86
C LYS A 593 -15.24 -5.31 -32.76
N ALA A 594 -14.66 -6.17 -31.93
CA ALA A 594 -13.56 -5.78 -31.06
C ALA A 594 -12.50 -5.05 -31.89
N ILE A 595 -12.32 -3.76 -31.63
CA ILE A 595 -11.23 -2.98 -32.22
C ILE A 595 -9.97 -3.47 -31.53
N VAL A 596 -9.25 -4.36 -32.23
CA VAL A 596 -7.86 -4.64 -31.90
C VAL A 596 -7.12 -3.31 -31.92
N PRO A 597 -6.54 -2.83 -30.81
CA PRO A 597 -5.76 -1.61 -30.84
C PRO A 597 -4.57 -1.85 -31.78
N LYS A 598 -4.43 -1.00 -32.80
CA LYS A 598 -3.25 -1.02 -33.66
C LYS A 598 -2.01 -0.81 -32.78
N LYS A 599 -1.07 -1.74 -32.86
CA LYS A 599 0.29 -1.55 -32.32
C LYS A 599 1.01 -0.51 -33.16
N ASP A 600 1.00 0.73 -32.68
CA ASP A 600 2.02 1.73 -32.99
C ASP A 600 2.54 2.28 -31.65
N GLY A 601 3.36 1.47 -30.98
CA GLY A 601 3.93 1.79 -29.68
C GLY A 601 5.13 2.71 -29.79
N SER A 602 4.94 4.02 -29.62
CA SER A 602 6.05 4.93 -29.29
C SER A 602 6.53 4.63 -27.87
N TRP A 603 7.83 4.36 -27.72
CA TRP A 603 8.41 3.68 -26.56
C TRP A 603 8.73 4.58 -25.35
N TYR A 604 8.12 5.77 -25.26
CA TYR A 604 8.49 6.81 -24.29
C TYR A 604 7.29 7.52 -23.65
N GLN A 605 6.56 6.81 -22.79
CA GLN A 605 5.69 7.42 -21.78
C GLN A 605 6.41 7.42 -20.42
N ASN A 606 7.26 8.43 -20.19
CA ASN A 606 7.96 8.61 -18.91
C ASN A 606 7.04 9.29 -17.87
N THR A 607 6.15 8.52 -17.24
CA THR A 607 5.29 8.98 -16.13
C THR A 607 6.01 9.06 -14.78
N THR A 608 7.19 8.45 -14.64
CA THR A 608 7.95 8.33 -13.38
C THR A 608 8.82 9.56 -13.07
N VAL A 609 9.51 10.11 -14.07
CA VAL A 609 10.54 11.15 -13.91
C VAL A 609 9.99 12.44 -13.30
N VAL A 610 8.79 12.87 -13.72
CA VAL A 610 8.16 14.11 -13.22
C VAL A 610 7.80 13.99 -11.73
N ALA A 611 7.34 12.82 -11.28
CA ALA A 611 6.98 12.58 -9.88
C ALA A 611 8.23 12.60 -8.98
N ALA A 612 9.26 11.83 -9.32
CA ALA A 612 10.48 11.69 -8.51
C ALA A 612 11.28 13.00 -8.36
N VAL A 613 11.39 13.79 -9.44
CA VAL A 613 12.08 15.09 -9.39
C VAL A 613 11.25 16.12 -8.62
N SER A 614 9.93 16.18 -8.83
CA SER A 614 9.11 17.26 -8.27
C SER A 614 8.76 17.09 -6.78
N VAL A 615 8.56 15.87 -6.29
CA VAL A 615 8.20 15.62 -4.87
C VAL A 615 9.36 16.00 -3.93
N ALA A 616 10.59 15.65 -4.31
CA ALA A 616 11.78 16.02 -3.53
C ALA A 616 12.00 17.55 -3.46
N VAL A 617 11.68 18.26 -4.54
CA VAL A 617 11.83 19.72 -4.65
C VAL A 617 10.75 20.46 -3.85
N ALA A 618 9.49 19.99 -3.87
CA ALA A 618 8.44 20.55 -3.02
C ALA A 618 8.72 20.32 -1.52
N GLY A 619 9.24 19.15 -1.14
CA GLY A 619 9.70 18.88 0.22
C GLY A 619 10.83 19.82 0.68
N ALA A 620 11.84 20.03 -0.17
CA ALA A 620 12.92 20.99 0.10
C ALA A 620 12.41 22.43 0.27
N ALA A 621 11.43 22.86 -0.53
CA ALA A 621 10.81 24.19 -0.43
C ALA A 621 9.99 24.40 0.87
N VAL A 622 9.36 23.36 1.40
CA VAL A 622 8.62 23.41 2.68
C VAL A 622 9.56 23.39 3.88
N LEU A 623 10.63 22.57 3.84
CA LEU A 623 11.71 22.58 4.84
C LEU A 623 12.41 23.95 4.89
N LEU A 624 12.61 24.57 3.73
CA LEU A 624 13.22 25.89 3.56
C LEU A 624 12.54 27.01 4.36
N LEU A 625 11.21 27.02 4.41
CA LEU A 625 10.44 28.12 5.01
C LEU A 625 10.13 27.84 6.49
N SER A 626 9.89 26.57 6.85
CA SER A 626 9.72 26.14 8.24
C SER A 626 11.01 26.27 9.07
N GLY A 627 12.19 26.01 8.49
CA GLY A 627 13.48 26.24 9.13
C GLY A 627 13.81 27.72 9.42
N LEU A 628 13.27 28.65 8.62
CA LEU A 628 13.52 30.08 8.77
C LEU A 628 12.62 30.77 9.79
N SER A 629 11.40 30.27 10.02
CA SER A 629 10.51 30.79 11.07
C SER A 629 11.12 30.64 12.48
N LYS A 630 11.88 29.55 12.72
CA LYS A 630 12.57 29.28 13.99
C LYS A 630 13.84 30.12 14.26
N ARG A 631 14.35 30.87 13.27
CA ARG A 631 15.56 31.74 13.39
C ARG A 631 15.24 33.25 13.51
N ASN A 632 13.95 33.61 13.59
CA ASN A 632 13.47 35.00 13.69
C ASN A 632 12.59 35.23 14.94
N LYS A 633 12.68 34.34 15.93
CA LYS A 633 12.23 34.57 17.31
C LYS A 633 13.44 34.53 18.22
#